data_AF-A0A971C057-F1
#
_entry.id   AF-A0A971C057-F1
#
_cell.length_a   1.000
_cell.length_b   1.000
_cell.length_c   1.000
_cell.angle_alpha   90.00
_cell.angle_beta   90.00
_cell.angle_gamma   90.00
#
_symmetry.space_group_name_H-M   'P 1'
#
loop_
_entity.id
_entity.type
_entity.pdbx_description
1 polymer ?
#
loop_
_entity_poly.entity_id
_entity_poly.type
_entity_poly.pdbx_seq_one_letter_code
_entity_poly.pdbx_strand_id
1 'polypeptide(L)' 'GVNLWMANERPAGQVVFHAHMHVIPRYRDDGIRLYAPGRDHASRPALEQAAAEICAALESLRHE' A
#
# COMPACT_ATOMS: atom_id res chain seq x y z
N GLY A 1 -14.85 0.74 13.42
CA GLY A 1 -13.52 0.25 12.99
C GLY A 1 -12.61 1.42 12.70
N VAL A 2 -11.41 1.20 12.17
CA VAL A 2 -10.48 2.26 11.75
C VAL A 2 -9.75 1.86 10.47
N ASN A 3 -9.55 2.80 9.55
CA ASN A 3 -8.57 2.65 8.46
C ASN A 3 -7.35 3.52 8.74
N LEU A 4 -6.18 2.99 8.41
CA LEU A 4 -4.93 3.73 8.35
C LEU A 4 -4.56 3.86 6.86
N TRP A 5 -4.29 5.09 6.40
CA TRP A 5 -3.92 5.36 5.01
C TRP A 5 -2.73 6.29 4.96
N MET A 6 -1.72 5.93 4.16
CA MET A 6 -0.64 6.81 3.75
C MET A 6 -0.57 6.85 2.22
N ALA A 7 -0.55 8.06 1.66
CA ALA A 7 -0.30 8.28 0.24
C ALA A 7 1.15 8.74 0.06
N ASN A 8 1.91 8.01 -0.76
CA ASN A 8 3.26 8.39 -1.13
C ASN A 8 3.23 8.85 -2.59
N GLU A 9 3.56 10.11 -2.81
CA GLU A 9 3.55 10.81 -4.09
C GLU A 9 2.16 11.08 -4.68
N ARG A 10 2.15 12.01 -5.65
CA ARG A 10 0.95 12.51 -6.32
C ARG A 10 0.08 11.40 -6.95
N PRO A 11 0.62 10.36 -7.61
CA PRO A 11 -0.20 9.29 -8.19
C PRO A 11 -0.98 8.48 -7.15
N ALA A 12 -0.48 8.39 -5.91
CA ALA A 12 -1.18 7.74 -4.80
C ALA A 12 -2.19 8.68 -4.10
N GLY A 13 -2.33 9.93 -4.58
CA GLY A 13 -3.23 10.92 -4.01
C GLY A 13 -2.60 11.84 -2.96
N GLN A 14 -1.27 11.89 -2.81
CA GLN A 14 -0.62 12.81 -1.88
C GLN A 14 -0.75 14.26 -2.37
N VAL A 15 -1.22 15.14 -1.50
CA VAL A 15 -1.35 16.59 -1.75
C VAL A 15 -0.51 17.46 -0.81
N VAL A 16 -0.18 16.95 0.38
CA VAL A 16 0.77 17.57 1.32
C VAL A 16 2.05 16.74 1.34
N PHE A 17 3.15 17.30 0.85
CA PHE A 17 4.45 16.64 0.69
C PHE A 17 5.25 16.62 2.01
N HIS A 18 4.64 16.00 3.01
CA HIS A 18 5.24 15.60 4.27
C HIS A 18 4.66 14.23 4.62
N ALA A 19 5.46 13.30 5.14
CA ALA A 19 4.94 11.99 5.52
C ALA A 19 3.84 12.15 6.58
N HIS A 20 2.63 11.67 6.30
CA HIS A 20 1.52 11.70 7.23
C HIS A 20 0.64 10.46 7.07
N MET A 21 0.07 10.00 8.18
CA MET A 21 -0.83 8.87 8.24
C MET A 21 -2.23 9.38 8.57
N HIS A 22 -3.19 9.15 7.66
CA HIS A 22 -4.59 9.37 7.97
C HIS A 22 -5.08 8.26 8.91
N VAL A 23 -5.73 8.66 10.00
CA VAL A 23 -6.48 7.77 10.88
C VAL A 23 -7.95 8.06 10.66
N ILE A 24 -8.67 7.13 10.04
CA ILE A 24 -10.04 7.33 9.59
C ILE A 24 -10.98 6.43 10.40
N PRO A 25 -11.74 6.98 11.37
CA PRO A 25 -12.77 6.23 12.08
C PRO A 25 -13.82 5.72 11.07
N ARG A 26 -14.22 4.45 11.23
CA ARG A 26 -15.19 3.79 10.36
C ARG A 26 -16.44 3.40 11.13
N TYR A 27 -17.59 3.73 10.57
CA TYR A 27 -18.92 3.40 11.11
C TYR A 27 -19.69 2.54 10.11
N ARG A 28 -20.78 1.92 10.58
CA ARG A 28 -21.71 1.26 9.67
C ARG A 28 -22.28 2.31 8.71
N ASP A 29 -22.25 2.00 7.42
CA ASP A 29 -22.80 2.82 6.33
C ASP A 29 -22.20 4.24 6.17
N ASP A 30 -20.93 4.45 6.56
CA ASP A 30 -20.24 5.75 6.48
C ASP A 30 -19.88 6.26 5.07
N GLY A 31 -20.30 5.54 4.02
CA GLY A 31 -20.12 5.95 2.63
C GLY A 31 -18.70 5.86 2.07
N ILE A 32 -17.67 5.57 2.89
CA ILE A 32 -16.28 5.48 2.42
C ILE A 32 -16.05 4.14 1.71
N ARG A 33 -15.66 4.19 0.43
CA ARG A 33 -15.35 3.01 -0.38
C ARG A 33 -13.87 2.98 -0.74
N LEU A 34 -13.19 1.89 -0.36
CA LEU A 34 -11.87 1.58 -0.91
C LEU A 34 -12.06 0.96 -2.29
N TYR A 35 -11.71 1.70 -3.33
CA TYR A 35 -11.78 1.21 -4.69
C TYR A 35 -10.48 0.48 -5.03
N ALA A 36 -10.59 -0.82 -5.29
CA ALA A 36 -9.53 -1.63 -5.87
C ALA A 36 -10.03 -2.15 -7.23
N PRO A 37 -9.66 -1.50 -8.35
CA PRO A 37 -10.09 -1.96 -9.67
C PRO A 37 -9.54 -3.38 -9.94
N GLY A 38 -10.32 -4.14 -10.71
CA GLY A 38 -10.06 -5.48 -11.26
C GLY A 38 -8.83 -6.24 -10.77
N ARG A 39 -9.04 -7.32 -10.02
CA ARG A 39 -7.97 -8.26 -9.64
C ARG A 39 -7.71 -9.22 -10.79
N ASP A 40 -6.94 -8.80 -11.77
CA ASP A 40 -6.12 -9.79 -12.48
C ASP A 40 -5.09 -10.27 -11.47
N HIS A 41 -5.31 -11.48 -10.98
CA HIS A 41 -4.39 -12.09 -10.04
C HIS A 41 -3.10 -12.42 -10.78
N ALA A 42 -1.98 -11.86 -10.30
CA ALA A 42 -0.66 -12.23 -10.80
C ALA A 42 -0.46 -13.75 -10.68
N SER A 43 0.23 -14.34 -11.65
CA SER A 43 0.57 -15.75 -11.63
C SER A 43 1.48 -16.08 -10.45
N ARG A 44 1.46 -17.33 -9.98
CA ARG A 44 2.33 -17.78 -8.89
C ARG A 44 3.83 -17.49 -9.16
N PRO A 45 4.38 -17.73 -10.37
CA PRO A 45 5.76 -17.38 -10.68
C PRO A 45 6.05 -15.87 -10.57
N ALA A 46 5.10 -15.01 -10.99
CA ALA A 46 5.28 -13.55 -10.88
C ALA A 46 5.30 -13.10 -9.41
N LEU A 47 4.47 -13.70 -8.56
CA LEU A 47 4.47 -13.45 -7.12
C LEU A 47 5.77 -13.93 -6.45
N GLU A 48 6.28 -15.10 -6.84
CA GLU A 48 7.55 -15.64 -6.34
C GLU A 48 8.74 -14.73 -6.73
N GLN A 49 8.75 -14.22 -7.96
CA GLN A 49 9.77 -13.28 -8.42
C GLN A 49 9.75 -11.98 -7.61
N ALA A 50 8.56 -11.36 -7.44
CA ALA A 50 8.43 -10.13 -6.65
C ALA A 50 8.86 -10.34 -5.19
N ALA A 51 8.54 -11.49 -4.59
CA ALA A 51 8.98 -11.82 -3.24
C ALA A 51 10.51 -11.92 -3.13
N ALA A 52 11.17 -12.56 -4.09
CA ALA A 52 12.63 -12.68 -4.11
C ALA A 52 13.31 -11.31 -4.21
N GLU A 53 12.80 -10.42 -5.08
CA GLU A 53 13.31 -9.05 -5.24
C GLU A 53 13.17 -8.23 -3.96
N ILE A 54 12.02 -8.29 -3.30
CA ILE A 54 11.79 -7.60 -2.02
C ILE A 54 12.74 -8.12 -0.95
N CYS A 55 12.92 -9.44 -0.83
CA CYS A 55 13.84 -10.02 0.15
C CYS A 55 15.28 -9.56 -0.07
N ALA A 56 15.78 -9.59 -1.30
CA ALA A 56 17.13 -9.15 -1.62
C ALA A 56 17.35 -7.66 -1.27
N ALA A 57 16.39 -6.80 -1.57
CA ALA A 57 16.47 -5.37 -1.23
C ALA A 57 16.44 -5.13 0.28
N LEU A 58 15.65 -5.90 1.04
CA LEU A 58 15.63 -5.80 2.49
C LEU A 58 16.94 -6.31 3.12
N GLU A 59 17.54 -7.35 2.55
CA GLU A 59 18.85 -7.86 2.99
C GLU A 59 19.96 -6.84 2.75
N SER A 60 19.99 -6.19 1.58
CA SER A 60 21.00 -5.17 1.30
C SER A 60 20.93 -4.00 2.28
N LEU A 61 19.73 -3.53 2.61
CA LEU A 61 19.51 -2.44 3.59
C LEU A 61 19.90 -2.82 5.02
N ARG A 62 19.94 -4.11 5.36
CA ARG A 62 20.34 -4.58 6.70
C ARG A 62 21.85 -4.73 6.87
N HIS A 63 22.60 -4.67 5.78
CA HIS A 63 24.05 -4.78 5.75
C HIS A 63 24.76 -3.42 5.61
N GLU A 64 24.00 -2.34 5.49
CA GLU A 64 24.42 -0.94 5.69
C GLU A 64 24.33 -0.55 7.17
#